data_AF-A0A9C7B1W4-F1
#
_entry.id   AF-A0A9C7B1W4-F1
#
_cell.length_a   1.000
_cell.length_b   1.000
_cell.length_c   1.000
_cell.angle_alpha   90.00
_cell.angle_beta   90.00
_cell.angle_gamma   90.00
#
_symmetry.space_group_name_H-M   'P 1'
#
loop_
_entity.id
_entity.type
_entity.pdbx_description
1 polymer ?
#
loop_
_entity_poly.entity_id
_entity_poly.type
_entity_poly.pdbx_seq_one_letter_code
_entity_poly.pdbx_strand_id
1 'polypeptide(L)'
;MAKKVYQELALCFGAWKRAKECEDEDWKDRWAQRINEIVRQNLPSGGGFDIPIRFDFETSSEDRLILHGSFHEMEDGFYADWYDFAVVVTPSLAFGFNVTIRGRFGKKQDLKDFIGDVLCGCLSNEFYEYDLREQPAATGNGA
;
A
#
# COMPACT_ATOMS: atom_id res chain seq x y z
N MET A 1 14.52 -11.77 -10.78
CA MET A 1 14.25 -10.35 -10.49
C MET A 1 13.40 -10.27 -9.25
N ALA A 2 13.71 -9.35 -8.34
CA ALA A 2 12.84 -9.07 -7.20
C ALA A 2 11.51 -8.49 -7.70
N LYS A 3 10.38 -8.94 -7.14
CA LYS A 3 9.06 -8.37 -7.43
C LYS A 3 8.99 -6.97 -6.82
N LYS A 4 8.22 -6.07 -7.41
CA LYS A 4 7.88 -4.78 -6.79
C LYS A 4 6.66 -4.91 -5.88
N VAL A 5 6.50 -4.01 -4.92
CA VAL A 5 5.36 -4.03 -3.97
C VAL A 5 4.03 -4.05 -4.71
N TYR A 6 3.84 -3.20 -5.73
CA TYR A 6 2.58 -3.19 -6.50
C TYR A 6 2.30 -4.53 -7.21
N GLN A 7 3.35 -5.23 -7.64
CA GLN A 7 3.22 -6.53 -8.32
C GLN A 7 2.80 -7.60 -7.31
N GLU A 8 3.39 -7.61 -6.12
CA GLU A 8 3.02 -8.54 -5.06
C GLU A 8 1.57 -8.32 -4.60
N LEU A 9 1.15 -7.06 -4.44
CA LEU A 9 -0.25 -6.71 -4.14
C LEU A 9 -1.20 -7.23 -5.22
N ALA A 10 -0.89 -7.01 -6.50
CA ALA A 10 -1.70 -7.49 -7.61
C ALA A 10 -1.81 -9.03 -7.63
N LEU A 11 -0.70 -9.74 -7.39
CA LEU A 11 -0.67 -11.20 -7.33
C LEU A 11 -1.52 -11.73 -6.17
N CYS A 12 -1.33 -11.18 -4.97
CA CYS A 12 -2.11 -11.58 -3.80
C CYS A 12 -3.59 -11.28 -3.99
N PHE A 13 -3.94 -10.14 -4.59
CA PHE A 13 -5.33 -9.79 -4.86
C PHE A 13 -5.97 -10.76 -5.87
N GLY A 14 -5.25 -11.13 -6.92
CA GLY A 14 -5.72 -12.17 -7.86
C GLY A 14 -5.96 -13.52 -7.17
N ALA A 15 -5.13 -13.90 -6.20
CA ALA A 15 -5.32 -15.11 -5.40
C ALA A 15 -6.52 -14.99 -4.45
N TRP A 16 -6.67 -13.85 -3.78
CA TRP A 16 -7.82 -13.52 -2.93
C TRP A 16 -9.14 -13.61 -3.70
N LYS A 17 -9.20 -13.01 -4.90
CA LYS A 17 -10.39 -13.00 -5.75
C LYS A 17 -10.80 -14.40 -6.16
N ARG A 18 -9.85 -15.25 -6.57
CA ARG A 18 -10.11 -16.66 -6.88
C ARG A 18 -10.60 -17.45 -5.67
N ALA A 19 -10.00 -17.24 -4.50
CA ALA A 19 -10.46 -17.88 -3.26
C ALA A 19 -11.91 -17.47 -2.93
N LYS A 20 -12.25 -16.18 -3.08
CA LYS A 20 -13.62 -15.67 -2.93
C LYS A 20 -14.59 -16.31 -3.93
N GLU A 21 -14.20 -16.44 -5.20
CA GLU A 21 -15.02 -17.08 -6.24
C GLU A 21 -15.23 -18.59 -6.02
N CYS A 22 -14.26 -19.26 -5.42
CA CYS A 22 -14.34 -20.67 -5.04
C CYS A 22 -15.02 -20.92 -3.68
N GLU A 23 -15.51 -19.87 -3.00
CA GLU A 23 -16.08 -19.93 -1.65
C GLU A 23 -15.12 -20.54 -0.59
N ASP A 24 -13.81 -20.38 -0.81
CA ASP A 24 -12.76 -20.84 0.11
C ASP A 24 -12.41 -19.73 1.11
N GLU A 25 -13.22 -19.66 2.18
CA GLU A 25 -13.11 -18.62 3.21
C GLU A 25 -11.76 -18.63 3.93
N ASP A 26 -11.18 -19.81 4.19
CA ASP A 26 -9.88 -19.94 4.86
C ASP A 26 -8.75 -19.30 4.03
N TRP A 27 -8.70 -19.60 2.73
CA TRP A 27 -7.69 -19.01 1.86
C TRP A 27 -7.97 -17.54 1.56
N LYS A 28 -9.24 -17.17 1.40
CA LYS A 28 -9.64 -15.76 1.23
C LYS A 28 -9.14 -14.92 2.42
N ASP A 29 -9.33 -15.37 3.65
CA ASP A 29 -8.88 -14.64 4.84
C ASP A 29 -7.35 -14.57 4.93
N ARG A 30 -6.63 -15.66 4.59
CA ARG A 30 -5.16 -15.67 4.54
C ARG A 30 -4.61 -14.69 3.52
N TRP A 31 -5.19 -14.64 2.32
CA TRP A 31 -4.77 -13.68 1.29
C TRP A 31 -5.10 -12.24 1.69
N ALA A 32 -6.25 -12.01 2.32
CA ALA A 32 -6.61 -10.69 2.85
C ALA A 32 -5.63 -10.23 3.92
N GLN A 33 -5.27 -11.12 4.85
CA GLN A 33 -4.26 -10.85 5.87
C GLN A 33 -2.91 -10.50 5.24
N ARG A 34 -2.43 -11.30 4.27
CA ARG A 34 -1.17 -11.03 3.57
C ARG A 34 -1.18 -9.67 2.87
N ILE A 35 -2.26 -9.31 2.18
CA ILE A 35 -2.39 -7.99 1.54
C ILE A 35 -2.30 -6.87 2.57
N ASN A 36 -3.02 -7.00 3.68
CA ASN A 36 -2.99 -6.01 4.75
C ASN A 36 -1.59 -5.87 5.39
N GLU A 37 -0.86 -6.98 5.54
CA GLU A 37 0.53 -6.98 6.01
C GLU A 37 1.47 -6.28 5.03
N ILE A 38 1.37 -6.58 3.73
CA ILE A 38 2.16 -5.91 2.68
C ILE A 38 1.90 -4.41 2.72
N VAL A 39 0.62 -4.00 2.75
CA VAL A 39 0.22 -2.59 2.82
C VAL A 39 0.82 -1.93 4.06
N ARG A 40 0.64 -2.53 5.24
CA ARG A 40 1.14 -1.98 6.51
C ARG A 40 2.66 -1.82 6.54
N GLN A 41 3.40 -2.76 5.95
CA GLN A 41 4.86 -2.78 6.02
C GLN A 41 5.54 -1.92 4.95
N ASN A 42 4.89 -1.71 3.80
CA ASN A 42 5.53 -1.12 2.62
C ASN A 42 4.96 0.25 2.21
N LEU A 43 3.76 0.61 2.69
CA LEU A 43 3.17 1.93 2.41
C LEU A 43 3.53 2.94 3.51
N PRO A 44 3.45 4.25 3.22
CA PRO A 44 3.93 5.26 4.15
C PRO A 44 3.18 5.24 5.48
N SER A 45 3.90 5.58 6.55
CA SER A 45 3.37 5.84 7.88
C SER A 45 4.13 6.99 8.52
N GLY A 46 3.42 7.85 9.26
CA GLY A 46 3.97 9.11 9.78
C GLY A 46 4.16 10.18 8.71
N GLY A 47 4.72 11.34 9.10
CA GLY A 47 4.91 12.48 8.18
C GLY A 47 3.60 13.00 7.56
N GLY A 48 2.50 12.89 8.31
CA GLY A 48 1.13 13.18 7.84
C GLY A 48 0.33 11.93 7.46
N PHE A 49 0.96 10.77 7.23
CA PHE A 49 0.26 9.48 7.07
C PHE A 49 -0.01 8.83 8.42
N ASP A 50 -0.79 9.52 9.26
CA ASP A 50 -1.06 9.13 10.64
C ASP A 50 -2.16 8.04 10.72
N ILE A 51 -3.04 7.98 9.71
CA ILE A 51 -4.04 6.92 9.56
C ILE A 51 -3.52 5.86 8.59
N PRO A 52 -3.54 4.56 8.97
CA PRO A 52 -3.06 3.49 8.10
C PRO A 52 -3.81 3.45 6.78
N ILE A 53 -3.05 3.31 5.69
CA ILE A 53 -3.61 3.04 4.36
C ILE A 53 -4.23 1.65 4.35
N ARG A 54 -5.38 1.52 3.69
CA ARG A 54 -6.15 0.26 3.62
C ARG A 54 -6.41 -0.14 2.19
N PHE A 55 -6.35 -1.44 1.92
CA PHE A 55 -6.71 -1.99 0.63
C PHE A 55 -8.24 -2.09 0.49
N ASP A 56 -8.77 -1.69 -0.67
CA ASP A 56 -10.17 -1.84 -1.00
C ASP A 56 -10.38 -3.11 -1.84
N PHE A 57 -10.78 -4.17 -1.16
CA PHE A 57 -11.01 -5.47 -1.77
C PHE A 57 -12.20 -5.50 -2.74
N GLU A 58 -13.22 -4.68 -2.49
CA GLU A 58 -14.50 -4.76 -3.19
C GLU A 58 -14.52 -3.90 -4.46
N THR A 59 -13.81 -2.77 -4.47
CA THR A 59 -13.77 -1.89 -5.64
C THR A 59 -12.56 -2.11 -6.55
N SER A 60 -11.57 -2.88 -6.07
CA SER A 60 -10.41 -3.30 -6.87
C SER A 60 -10.76 -4.37 -7.91
N SER A 61 -10.01 -4.39 -9.00
CA SER A 61 -10.05 -5.36 -10.08
C SER A 61 -8.64 -5.77 -10.50
N GLU A 62 -8.52 -6.76 -11.39
CA GLU A 62 -7.22 -7.30 -11.83
C GLU A 62 -6.34 -6.25 -12.53
N ASP A 63 -6.96 -5.24 -13.14
CA ASP A 63 -6.32 -4.14 -13.85
C ASP A 63 -6.34 -2.82 -13.05
N ARG A 64 -6.87 -2.83 -11.82
CA ARG A 64 -7.00 -1.62 -11.01
C ARG A 64 -7.06 -1.93 -9.53
N LEU A 65 -6.02 -1.59 -8.79
CA LEU A 65 -6.02 -1.68 -7.33
C LEU A 65 -6.41 -0.33 -6.73
N ILE A 66 -7.22 -0.35 -5.67
CA ILE A 66 -7.69 0.83 -4.95
C ILE A 66 -7.24 0.72 -3.49
N LEU A 67 -6.56 1.76 -3.00
CA LEU A 67 -6.20 1.92 -1.60
C LEU A 67 -6.83 3.20 -1.07
N HIS A 68 -7.25 3.22 0.19
CA HIS A 68 -7.75 4.41 0.86
C HIS A 68 -6.78 4.85 1.94
N GLY A 69 -6.55 6.16 2.02
CA GLY A 69 -5.71 6.77 3.05
C GLY A 69 -6.28 8.12 3.48
N SER A 70 -5.69 8.65 4.54
CA SER A 70 -5.95 10.02 4.98
C SER A 70 -4.62 10.68 5.31
N PHE A 71 -4.48 11.94 4.93
CA PHE A 71 -3.28 12.72 5.18
C PHE A 71 -3.60 13.89 6.11
N HIS A 72 -2.80 14.02 7.16
CA HIS A 72 -2.86 15.10 8.11
C HIS A 72 -1.87 16.19 7.73
N GLU A 73 -2.39 17.33 7.28
CA GLU A 73 -1.58 18.52 7.04
C GLU A 73 -1.30 19.23 8.38
N MET A 74 -0.03 19.45 8.68
CA MET A 74 0.40 20.31 9.78
C MET A 74 0.82 21.66 9.22
N GLU A 75 0.31 22.74 9.80
CA GLU A 75 0.73 24.11 9.48
C GLU A 75 1.31 24.75 10.75
N ASP A 76 2.57 25.20 10.69
CA ASP A 76 3.28 25.89 11.79
C ASP A 76 3.21 25.18 13.17
N GLY A 77 3.14 23.85 13.17
CA GLY A 77 3.06 23.05 14.40
C GLY A 77 1.67 22.94 15.02
N PHE A 78 0.63 23.42 14.32
CA PHE A 78 -0.78 23.25 14.70
C PHE A 78 -1.51 22.31 13.72
N TYR A 79 -2.60 21.71 14.21
CA TYR A 79 -3.52 20.91 13.38
C TYR A 79 -4.19 21.83 12.36
N ALA A 80 -3.95 21.58 11.07
CA ALA A 80 -4.60 22.34 9.99
C ALA A 80 -5.83 21.58 9.47
N ASP A 81 -5.64 20.54 8.67
CA ASP A 81 -6.73 19.82 8.00
C ASP A 81 -6.40 18.35 7.74
N TRP A 82 -7.45 17.54 7.54
CA TRP A 82 -7.37 16.16 7.10
C TRP A 82 -7.88 16.00 5.67
N TYR A 83 -7.14 15.23 4.88
CA TYR A 83 -7.45 14.97 3.48
C TYR A 83 -7.62 13.48 3.26
N ASP A 84 -8.87 13.03 3.14
CA ASP A 84 -9.18 11.67 2.72
C ASP A 84 -8.96 11.52 1.21
N PHE A 85 -8.31 10.43 0.82
CA PHE A 85 -8.00 10.14 -0.57
C PHE A 85 -8.06 8.65 -0.90
N ALA A 86 -8.31 8.39 -2.17
CA ALA A 86 -8.17 7.08 -2.80
C ALA A 86 -6.98 7.10 -3.76
N VAL A 87 -6.15 6.07 -3.67
CA VAL A 87 -5.02 5.79 -4.55
C VAL A 87 -5.48 4.77 -5.56
N VAL A 88 -5.49 5.14 -6.84
CA VAL A 88 -5.84 4.23 -7.93
C VAL A 88 -4.56 3.82 -8.64
N VAL A 89 -4.25 2.53 -8.59
CA VAL A 89 -3.07 1.93 -9.22
C VAL A 89 -3.51 1.16 -10.46
N THR A 90 -2.95 1.49 -11.62
CA THR A 90 -3.28 0.86 -12.91
C THR A 90 -2.01 0.41 -13.64
N PRO A 91 -2.03 -0.68 -14.42
CA PRO A 91 -0.86 -1.16 -15.14
C PRO A 91 -0.48 -0.19 -16.28
N SER A 92 0.82 -0.16 -16.60
CA SER A 92 1.38 0.59 -17.71
C SER A 92 2.44 -0.23 -18.42
N LEU A 93 2.26 -0.55 -19.69
CA LEU A 93 3.24 -1.33 -20.44
C LEU A 93 4.55 -0.57 -20.67
N ALA A 94 4.50 0.77 -20.71
CA ALA A 94 5.67 1.61 -20.92
C ALA A 94 6.42 1.93 -19.61
N PHE A 95 5.68 2.08 -18.50
CA PHE A 95 6.22 2.61 -17.23
C PHE A 95 6.08 1.64 -16.04
N GLY A 96 5.54 0.43 -16.26
CA GLY A 96 5.19 -0.53 -15.22
C GLY A 96 3.78 -0.32 -14.67
N PHE A 97 3.55 0.82 -14.00
CA PHE A 97 2.23 1.20 -13.47
C PHE A 97 2.06 2.72 -13.42
N ASN A 98 0.82 3.17 -13.23
CA ASN A 98 0.46 4.55 -12.96
C ASN A 98 -0.25 4.65 -11.60
N VAL A 99 -0.01 5.76 -10.91
CA VAL A 99 -0.73 6.15 -9.68
C VAL A 99 -1.62 7.36 -9.98
N THR A 100 -2.85 7.31 -9.52
CA THR A 100 -3.75 8.48 -9.54
C THR A 100 -4.35 8.68 -8.16
N ILE A 101 -4.11 9.85 -7.58
CA ILE A 101 -4.74 10.25 -6.32
C ILE A 101 -6.10 10.91 -6.60
N ARG A 102 -7.14 10.45 -5.91
CA ARG A 102 -8.49 11.03 -5.93
C ARG A 102 -8.85 11.49 -4.52
N GLY A 103 -9.51 12.63 -4.39
CA GLY A 103 -9.88 13.20 -3.11
C GLY A 103 -10.25 14.68 -3.24
N ARG A 104 -10.72 15.29 -2.16
CA ARG A 104 -11.08 16.72 -2.14
C ARG A 104 -9.91 17.55 -1.63
N PHE A 105 -8.99 17.90 -2.53
CA PHE A 105 -7.80 18.72 -2.21
C PHE A 105 -7.99 20.23 -2.43
N GLY A 106 -9.05 20.65 -3.13
CA GLY A 106 -9.30 22.06 -3.42
C GLY A 106 -8.10 22.72 -4.11
N LYS A 107 -7.52 23.74 -3.48
CA LYS A 107 -6.34 24.48 -3.99
C LYS A 107 -5.00 23.81 -3.65
N LYS A 108 -4.99 22.77 -2.82
CA LYS A 108 -3.77 22.09 -2.33
C LYS A 108 -3.35 20.99 -3.30
N GLN A 109 -3.12 21.33 -4.56
CA GLN A 109 -2.70 20.34 -5.57
C GLN A 109 -1.27 19.86 -5.32
N ASP A 110 -0.37 20.71 -4.80
CA ASP A 110 0.98 20.30 -4.44
C ASP A 110 1.00 19.20 -3.38
N LEU A 111 0.04 19.24 -2.43
CA LEU A 111 -0.13 18.17 -1.44
C LEU A 111 -0.56 16.85 -2.09
N LYS A 112 -1.49 16.93 -3.05
CA LYS A 112 -1.95 15.76 -3.82
C LYS A 112 -0.79 15.13 -4.60
N ASP A 113 0.06 15.95 -5.20
CA ASP A 113 1.23 15.50 -5.97
C ASP A 113 2.27 14.88 -5.03
N PHE A 114 2.55 15.52 -3.88
CA PHE A 114 3.40 14.94 -2.85
C PHE A 114 2.93 13.56 -2.37
N ILE A 115 1.64 13.42 -2.04
CA ILE A 115 1.05 12.13 -1.65
C ILE A 115 1.22 11.11 -2.78
N GLY A 116 1.00 11.53 -4.03
CA GLY A 116 1.19 10.70 -5.22
C GLY A 116 2.61 10.19 -5.37
N ASP A 117 3.61 11.06 -5.22
CA ASP A 117 5.02 10.74 -5.35
C ASP A 117 5.49 9.77 -4.26
N VAL A 118 5.12 10.02 -3.00
CA VAL A 118 5.45 9.13 -1.87
C VAL A 118 4.88 7.73 -2.11
N LEU A 119 3.60 7.65 -2.49
CA LEU A 119 2.96 6.36 -2.75
C LEU A 119 3.53 5.64 -3.97
N CYS A 120 3.83 6.38 -5.04
CA CYS A 120 4.49 5.84 -6.21
C CYS A 120 5.87 5.25 -5.86
N GLY A 121 6.65 5.95 -5.03
CA GLY A 121 7.92 5.46 -4.50
C GLY A 121 7.77 4.17 -3.71
N CYS A 122 6.89 4.15 -2.71
CA CYS A 122 6.60 2.97 -1.89
C CYS A 122 6.16 1.75 -2.73
N LEU A 123 5.24 1.96 -3.68
CA LEU A 123 4.74 0.89 -4.56
C LEU A 123 5.83 0.36 -5.52
N SER A 124 6.81 1.21 -5.86
CA SER A 124 7.95 0.89 -6.74
C SER A 124 9.11 0.21 -6.02
N ASN A 125 9.08 0.13 -4.69
CA ASN A 125 10.12 -0.55 -3.92
C ASN A 125 10.17 -2.05 -4.24
N GLU A 126 11.36 -2.63 -4.12
CA GLU A 126 11.50 -4.09 -4.18
C GLU A 126 10.80 -4.71 -2.98
N PHE A 127 10.01 -5.74 -3.25
CA PHE A 127 9.36 -6.55 -2.24
C PHE A 127 10.30 -7.69 -1.85
N TYR A 128 10.74 -7.68 -0.60
CA TYR A 128 11.52 -8.75 0.00
C TYR A 128 10.63 -9.55 0.95
N GLU A 129 10.45 -10.83 0.66
CA GLU A 129 9.81 -11.74 1.60
C GLU A 129 10.81 -12.00 2.72
N TYR A 130 10.53 -11.47 3.92
CA TYR A 130 11.34 -11.74 5.09
C TYR A 130 11.20 -13.22 5.45
N ASP A 131 12.19 -14.02 5.08
CA ASP A 131 12.32 -15.38 5.60
C ASP A 131 12.75 -15.30 7.07
N LEU A 132 11.81 -15.53 7.98
CA LEU A 132 12.05 -15.55 9.43
C LEU A 132 13.09 -16.62 9.85
N ARG A 133 13.53 -17.50 8.95
CA ARG A 133 14.56 -18.51 9.19
C ARG A 133 16.00 -18.01 8.99
N GLU A 134 16.20 -16.82 8.41
CA GLU A 134 17.53 -16.25 8.13
C GLU A 134 17.94 -15.12 9.09
N GLN A 135 17.38 -15.08 10.31
CA GLN A 135 18.00 -14.27 11.35
C GLN A 135 19.33 -14.92 11.76
N PRO A 136 20.50 -14.26 11.62
CA PRO A 136 21.68 -14.72 12.33
C PRO A 136 21.30 -14.73 13.81
N ALA A 137 21.42 -15.91 14.43
CA ALA A 137 21.19 -16.09 15.85
C ALA A 137 21.85 -14.92 16.58
N ALA A 138 21.06 -14.16 17.34
CA ALA A 138 21.56 -13.08 18.16
C ALA A 138 22.77 -13.63 18.92
N THR A 139 23.97 -13.21 18.52
CA THR A 139 25.19 -13.54 19.24
C THR A 139 25.04 -12.81 20.56
N GLY A 140 24.56 -13.55 21.56
CA GLY A 140 24.61 -13.14 22.94
C GLY A 140 26.08 -12.94 23.28
N ASN A 141 26.55 -11.72 23.13
CA ASN A 141 27.76 -11.29 23.80
C ASN A 141 27.32 -10.70 25.13
N GLY A 142 27.47 -11.53 26.16
CA GLY A 142 27.45 -11.07 27.53
C GLY A 142 28.60 -10.11 27.80
N ALA A 143 28.32 -9.15 28.67
CA ALA A 143 29.15 -8.74 29.79
C ALA A 143 28.22 -8.11 30.83
#